data_AF-X0XWA2-F1
#
_entry.id   AF-X0XWA2-F1
#
_cell.length_a   1.000
_cell.length_b   1.000
_cell.length_c   1.000
_cell.angle_alpha   90.00
_cell.angle_beta   90.00
_cell.angle_gamma   90.00
#
_symmetry.space_group_name_H-M   'P 1'
#
loop_
_entity.id
_entity.type
_entity.pdbx_description
1 polymer ?
#
loop_
_entity_poly.entity_id
_entity_poly.type
_entity_poly.pdbx_seq_one_letter_code
_entity_poly.pdbx_strand_id
1 'polypeptide(L)'
;FLLVTLIPIVPLSLISNNLISRSIDLWFVRGVEGSLDDAIEVSKELFKKYAEEGQREWRMRCKGCDLDTLQDMEFESIDGIVHVDVSGNFEAVHFDDTNAIHMMRDLYDAGELPTVSWKRLAVPDMEYLIFPAETDGYYLLRKIPAHIQEYTGSISTGARIYRTLKIIRKPIKLIVILFFVVITMPFVLLSFYLSLIISRQVTIPIQELAKATQHIAEDDLDYSIKVRAKDELKLLIDSFNRMTRDL
;
A
#
# COMPACT_ATOMS: atom_id res chain seq x y z
N PHE A 1 38.11 -15.23 -15.60
CA PHE A 1 37.90 -13.77 -15.51
C PHE A 1 36.44 -13.42 -15.23
N LEU A 2 35.47 -13.91 -15.99
CA LEU A 2 34.03 -13.73 -15.71
C LEU A 2 33.62 -14.00 -14.25
N LEU A 3 34.09 -15.09 -13.64
CA LEU A 3 33.85 -15.39 -12.22
C LEU A 3 34.38 -14.29 -11.29
N VAL A 4 35.59 -13.77 -11.56
CA VAL A 4 36.24 -12.74 -10.74
C VAL A 4 35.45 -11.42 -10.78
N THR A 5 34.88 -11.07 -11.94
CA THR A 5 34.11 -9.84 -12.12
C THR A 5 32.67 -9.96 -11.61
N LEU A 6 32.10 -11.18 -11.54
CA LEU A 6 30.77 -11.45 -11.00
C LEU A 6 30.72 -11.58 -9.47
N ILE A 7 31.81 -12.03 -8.84
CA ILE A 7 31.91 -12.21 -7.37
C ILE A 7 31.44 -11.00 -6.57
N PRO A 8 31.80 -9.74 -6.87
CA PRO A 8 31.30 -8.61 -6.10
C PRO A 8 29.86 -8.21 -6.47
N ILE A 9 29.45 -8.39 -7.72
CA ILE A 9 28.16 -7.91 -8.23
C ILE A 9 26.99 -8.71 -7.64
N VAL A 10 27.11 -10.04 -7.61
CA VAL A 10 26.02 -10.94 -7.20
C VAL A 10 25.63 -10.74 -5.71
N PRO A 11 26.56 -10.77 -4.73
CA PRO A 11 26.23 -10.55 -3.33
C PRO A 11 25.67 -9.16 -3.07
N LEU A 12 26.26 -8.12 -3.68
CA LEU A 12 25.77 -6.74 -3.55
C LEU A 12 24.34 -6.62 -4.06
N SER A 13 24.04 -7.25 -5.20
CA SER A 13 22.70 -7.28 -5.76
C SER A 13 21.69 -7.97 -4.84
N LEU A 14 22.05 -9.11 -4.27
CA LEU A 14 21.18 -9.85 -3.34
C LEU A 14 20.92 -9.06 -2.05
N ILE A 15 21.96 -8.48 -1.46
CA ILE A 15 21.85 -7.66 -0.25
C ILE A 15 20.99 -6.43 -0.52
N SER A 16 21.25 -5.71 -1.61
CA SER A 16 20.49 -4.52 -1.99
C SER A 16 19.02 -4.83 -2.19
N ASN A 17 18.69 -5.86 -2.97
CA ASN A 17 17.30 -6.26 -3.21
C ASN A 17 16.59 -6.67 -1.90
N ASN A 18 17.29 -7.35 -1.00
CA ASN A 18 16.72 -7.72 0.31
C ASN A 18 16.43 -6.50 1.17
N LEU A 19 17.39 -5.58 1.28
CA LEU A 19 17.26 -4.33 2.05
C LEU A 19 16.12 -3.46 1.51
N ILE A 20 16.04 -3.29 0.19
CA ILE A 20 14.98 -2.53 -0.48
C ILE A 20 13.62 -3.16 -0.22
N SER A 21 13.48 -4.48 -0.41
CA SER A 21 12.22 -5.18 -0.15
C SER A 21 11.79 -5.01 1.31
N ARG A 22 12.72 -5.16 2.26
CA ARG A 22 12.42 -4.98 3.69
C ARG A 22 12.06 -3.54 4.03
N SER A 23 12.74 -2.56 3.44
CA SER A 23 12.46 -1.15 3.64
C SER A 23 11.05 -0.78 3.17
N ILE A 24 10.64 -1.28 2.00
CA ILE A 24 9.25 -1.11 1.51
C ILE A 24 8.27 -1.76 2.49
N ASP A 25 8.55 -2.96 2.98
CA ASP A 25 7.66 -3.64 3.92
C ASP A 25 7.55 -2.91 5.27
N LEU A 26 8.59 -2.19 5.70
CA LEU A 26 8.58 -1.36 6.92
C LEU A 26 7.70 -0.11 6.76
N TRP A 27 7.63 0.49 5.57
CA TRP A 27 6.75 1.63 5.31
C TRP A 27 5.26 1.27 5.40
N PHE A 28 4.93 -0.03 5.25
CA PHE A 28 3.57 -0.56 5.39
C PHE A 28 3.44 -1.40 6.66
N VAL A 29 3.54 -0.73 7.81
CA VAL A 29 3.42 -1.33 9.14
C VAL A 29 2.12 -2.13 9.23
N ARG A 30 2.25 -3.44 9.49
CA ARG A 30 1.12 -4.40 9.47
C ARG A 30 0.00 -4.08 10.46
N GLY A 31 0.25 -3.26 11.49
CA GLY A 31 -0.71 -2.94 12.55
C GLY A 31 -1.61 -1.73 12.28
N VAL A 32 -1.26 -0.84 11.34
CA VAL A 32 -2.01 0.41 11.13
C VAL A 32 -3.44 0.16 10.65
N GLU A 33 -3.60 -0.82 9.76
CA GLU A 33 -4.92 -1.24 9.28
C GLU A 33 -5.78 -1.81 10.41
N GLY A 34 -5.21 -2.71 11.22
CA GLY A 34 -5.89 -3.29 12.37
C GLY A 34 -6.33 -2.21 13.35
N SER A 35 -5.46 -1.27 13.71
CA SER A 35 -5.83 -0.18 14.61
C SER A 35 -6.90 0.76 14.03
N LEU A 36 -6.88 0.99 12.71
CA LEU A 36 -7.92 1.79 12.04
C LEU A 36 -9.25 1.03 11.97
N ASP A 37 -9.23 -0.26 11.70
CA ASP A 37 -10.42 -1.12 11.71
C ASP A 37 -11.00 -1.24 13.13
N ASP A 38 -10.16 -1.41 14.14
CA ASP A 38 -10.56 -1.41 15.56
C ASP A 38 -11.19 -0.05 15.95
N ALA A 39 -10.62 1.07 15.51
CA ALA A 39 -11.16 2.39 15.77
C ALA A 39 -12.53 2.62 15.08
N ILE A 40 -12.70 2.10 13.87
CA ILE A 40 -14.01 2.08 13.19
C ILE A 40 -15.00 1.24 13.98
N GLU A 41 -14.59 0.09 14.49
CA GLU A 41 -15.47 -0.80 15.26
C GLU A 41 -15.89 -0.16 16.59
N VAL A 42 -14.97 0.49 17.30
CA VAL A 42 -15.27 1.28 18.50
C VAL A 42 -16.27 2.40 18.18
N SER A 43 -16.11 3.09 17.04
CA SER A 43 -17.07 4.10 16.60
C SER A 43 -18.46 3.52 16.34
N LYS A 44 -18.57 2.33 15.73
CA LYS A 44 -19.86 1.66 15.52
C LYS A 44 -20.51 1.26 16.84
N GLU A 45 -19.74 0.70 17.77
CA GLU A 45 -20.24 0.34 19.10
C GLU A 45 -20.71 1.58 19.88
N LEU A 46 -20.03 2.71 19.75
CA LEU A 46 -20.49 3.99 20.31
C LEU A 46 -21.85 4.41 19.71
N PHE A 47 -22.00 4.38 18.38
CA PHE A 47 -23.25 4.74 17.72
C PHE A 47 -24.38 3.76 18.04
N LYS A 48 -24.09 2.47 18.14
CA LYS A 48 -25.03 1.46 18.60
C LYS A 48 -25.50 1.76 20.02
N LYS A 49 -24.59 2.06 20.93
CA LYS A 49 -24.93 2.48 22.30
C LYS A 49 -25.84 3.72 22.30
N TYR A 50 -25.57 4.69 21.43
CA TYR A 50 -26.40 5.89 21.30
C TYR A 50 -27.82 5.60 20.82
N ALA A 51 -28.00 4.72 19.83
CA ALA A 51 -29.32 4.25 19.40
C ALA A 51 -30.04 3.48 20.52
N GLU A 52 -29.33 2.58 21.20
CA GLU A 52 -29.93 1.79 22.29
C GLU A 52 -30.36 2.66 23.48
N GLU A 53 -29.62 3.73 23.80
CA GLU A 53 -30.03 4.72 24.81
C GLU A 53 -31.33 5.42 24.42
N GLY A 54 -31.42 5.93 23.19
CA GLY A 54 -32.65 6.54 22.68
C GLY A 54 -33.82 5.56 22.67
N GLN A 55 -33.59 4.32 22.24
CA GLN A 55 -34.61 3.28 22.25
C GLN A 55 -35.08 2.92 23.67
N ARG A 56 -34.17 2.86 24.64
CA ARG A 56 -34.52 2.64 26.04
C ARG A 56 -35.36 3.78 26.59
N GLU A 57 -34.99 5.02 26.32
CA GLU A 57 -35.76 6.19 26.73
C GLU A 57 -37.15 6.20 26.09
N TRP A 58 -37.24 5.96 24.78
CA TRP A 58 -38.49 5.81 24.05
C TRP A 58 -39.41 4.79 24.71
N ARG A 59 -38.90 3.59 25.00
CA ARG A 59 -39.68 2.52 25.64
C ARG A 59 -40.19 2.90 27.04
N MET A 60 -39.42 3.68 27.79
CA MET A 60 -39.79 4.10 29.15
C MET A 60 -40.80 5.24 29.15
N ARG A 61 -40.63 6.23 28.27
CA ARG A 61 -41.45 7.44 28.24
C ARG A 61 -42.67 7.32 27.33
N CYS A 62 -42.57 6.53 26.26
CA CYS A 62 -43.57 6.47 25.21
C CYS A 62 -44.15 5.07 25.00
N LYS A 63 -45.16 4.72 25.79
CA LYS A 63 -45.93 3.49 25.64
C LYS A 63 -47.31 3.79 25.04
N GLY A 64 -47.34 3.96 23.73
CA GLY A 64 -48.55 4.29 22.97
C GLY A 64 -48.85 5.78 22.89
N CYS A 65 -47.82 6.64 22.75
CA CYS A 65 -48.05 8.06 22.49
C CYS A 65 -48.71 8.28 21.14
N ASP A 66 -49.50 9.34 21.05
CA ASP A 66 -49.87 9.98 19.79
C ASP A 66 -48.95 11.20 19.53
N LEU A 67 -49.08 11.77 18.34
CA LEU A 67 -48.26 12.90 17.88
C LEU A 67 -48.43 14.14 18.78
N ASP A 68 -49.63 14.36 19.30
CA ASP A 68 -49.94 15.51 20.16
C ASP A 68 -49.23 15.40 21.51
N THR A 69 -49.26 14.21 22.12
CA THR A 69 -48.55 13.95 23.38
C THR A 69 -47.04 14.10 23.22
N LEU A 70 -46.50 13.77 22.05
CA LEU A 70 -45.07 13.87 21.79
C LEU A 70 -44.55 15.30 21.74
N GLN A 71 -45.37 16.31 21.42
CA GLN A 71 -44.91 17.72 21.29
C GLN A 71 -44.54 18.39 22.61
N ASP A 72 -45.13 17.92 23.72
CA ASP A 72 -44.90 18.48 25.06
C ASP A 72 -43.85 17.67 25.85
N MET A 73 -43.28 16.63 25.25
CA MET A 73 -42.36 15.71 25.92
C MET A 73 -40.90 16.04 25.64
N GLU A 74 -40.13 16.28 26.69
CA GLU A 74 -38.67 16.39 26.56
C GLU A 74 -38.01 15.01 26.57
N PHE A 75 -36.98 14.85 25.74
CA PHE A 75 -36.14 13.66 25.67
C PHE A 75 -34.66 14.05 25.85
N GLU A 76 -33.90 13.22 26.56
CA GLU A 76 -32.47 13.47 26.81
C GLU A 76 -31.56 12.80 25.78
N SER A 77 -31.96 11.64 25.26
CA SER A 77 -31.20 10.80 24.33
C SER A 77 -31.78 10.80 22.92
N ILE A 78 -32.84 11.58 22.67
CA ILE A 78 -33.50 11.75 21.38
C ILE A 78 -33.58 13.24 21.11
N ASP A 79 -32.97 13.69 20.01
CA ASP A 79 -32.94 15.09 19.59
C ASP A 79 -34.03 15.40 18.55
N GLY A 80 -34.72 14.39 18.02
CA GLY A 80 -35.81 14.57 17.07
C GLY A 80 -36.59 13.29 16.82
N ILE A 81 -37.86 13.42 16.49
CA ILE A 81 -38.76 12.31 16.18
C ILE A 81 -39.42 12.61 14.83
N VAL A 82 -39.47 11.61 13.95
CA VAL A 82 -40.12 11.74 12.65
C VAL A 82 -41.09 10.57 12.49
N HIS A 83 -42.37 10.88 12.34
CA HIS A 83 -43.41 9.92 11.99
C HIS A 83 -43.57 9.90 10.47
N VAL A 84 -43.57 8.71 9.89
CA VAL A 84 -43.83 8.46 8.48
C VAL A 84 -45.13 7.66 8.39
N ASP A 85 -46.17 8.30 7.87
CA ASP A 85 -47.48 7.67 7.75
C ASP A 85 -47.51 6.62 6.62
N VAL A 86 -48.61 5.87 6.54
CA VAL A 86 -48.82 4.87 5.48
C VAL A 86 -48.91 5.45 4.07
N SER A 87 -49.08 6.77 3.94
CA SER A 87 -49.11 7.50 2.68
C SER A 87 -47.74 8.05 2.28
N GLY A 88 -46.73 7.91 3.15
CA GLY A 88 -45.38 8.45 2.96
C GLY A 88 -45.23 9.92 3.37
N ASN A 89 -46.18 10.48 4.13
CA ASN A 89 -46.06 11.82 4.67
C ASN A 89 -45.14 11.82 5.89
N PHE A 90 -44.32 12.87 6.00
CA PHE A 90 -43.36 13.06 7.07
C PHE A 90 -43.86 14.12 8.04
N GLU A 91 -44.04 13.73 9.31
CA GLU A 91 -44.41 14.61 10.40
C GLU A 91 -43.28 14.62 11.42
N ALA A 92 -42.60 15.76 11.58
CA ALA A 92 -41.47 15.91 12.48
C ALA A 92 -41.91 16.54 13.81
N VAL A 93 -41.44 15.98 14.92
CA VAL A 93 -41.69 16.43 16.30
C VAL A 93 -40.33 16.65 16.98
N HIS A 94 -40.20 17.75 17.73
CA HIS A 94 -38.94 18.17 18.35
C HIS A 94 -37.76 18.27 17.38
N PHE A 95 -38.02 18.52 16.10
CA PHE A 95 -36.99 18.51 15.06
C PHE A 95 -37.26 19.58 14.00
N ASP A 96 -36.32 20.53 13.85
CA ASP A 96 -36.45 21.70 12.96
C ASP A 96 -35.43 21.72 11.81
N ASP A 97 -34.51 20.75 11.73
CA ASP A 97 -33.51 20.67 10.66
C ASP A 97 -34.16 20.21 9.34
N THR A 98 -34.48 21.19 8.50
CA THR A 98 -35.11 20.97 7.18
C THR A 98 -34.22 20.18 6.23
N ASN A 99 -32.88 20.31 6.32
CA ASN A 99 -31.96 19.55 5.47
C ASN A 99 -32.01 18.06 5.84
N ALA A 100 -32.05 17.76 7.14
CA ALA A 100 -32.16 16.39 7.61
C ALA A 100 -33.50 15.76 7.19
N ILE A 101 -34.62 16.49 7.30
CA ILE A 101 -35.93 16.02 6.83
C ILE A 101 -35.90 15.72 5.32
N HIS A 102 -35.32 16.63 4.51
CA HIS A 102 -35.17 16.41 3.07
C HIS A 102 -34.38 15.13 2.77
N MET A 103 -33.22 14.96 3.41
CA MET A 103 -32.40 13.77 3.21
C MET A 103 -33.07 12.49 3.71
N MET A 104 -33.84 12.53 4.79
CA MET A 104 -34.64 11.38 5.22
C MET A 104 -35.71 11.00 4.21
N ARG A 105 -36.33 11.99 3.54
CA ARG A 105 -37.27 11.73 2.45
C ARG A 105 -36.58 11.07 1.26
N ASP A 106 -35.40 11.56 0.87
CA ASP A 106 -34.60 10.93 -0.20
C ASP A 106 -34.26 9.47 0.15
N LEU A 107 -33.95 9.19 1.42
CA LEU A 107 -33.71 7.82 1.91
C LEU A 107 -34.97 6.96 1.88
N TYR A 108 -36.14 7.51 2.17
CA TYR A 108 -37.41 6.79 2.10
C TYR A 108 -37.78 6.43 0.67
N ASP A 109 -37.66 7.40 -0.25
CA ASP A 109 -37.94 7.21 -1.67
C ASP A 109 -36.99 6.17 -2.30
N ALA A 110 -35.76 6.09 -1.80
CA ALA A 110 -34.78 5.06 -2.19
C ALA A 110 -35.01 3.69 -1.53
N GLY A 111 -35.94 3.56 -0.59
CA GLY A 111 -36.16 2.34 0.20
C GLY A 111 -35.00 2.02 1.15
N GLU A 112 -34.24 3.05 1.56
CA GLU A 112 -33.00 2.93 2.32
C GLU A 112 -33.11 3.42 3.78
N LEU A 113 -34.31 3.77 4.25
CA LEU A 113 -34.52 4.05 5.67
C LEU A 113 -34.24 2.79 6.50
N PRO A 114 -33.57 2.93 7.65
CA PRO A 114 -33.20 1.77 8.45
C PRO A 114 -34.42 1.15 9.12
N THR A 115 -34.58 -0.17 8.99
CA THR A 115 -35.73 -0.91 9.57
C THR A 115 -35.40 -1.66 10.86
N VAL A 116 -34.12 -1.88 11.16
CA VAL A 116 -33.67 -2.68 12.31
C VAL A 116 -32.54 -2.04 13.09
N SER A 117 -31.64 -1.32 12.40
CA SER A 117 -30.43 -0.75 12.99
C SER A 117 -30.45 0.77 12.91
N TRP A 118 -29.35 1.40 13.30
CA TRP A 118 -29.12 2.81 13.04
C TRP A 118 -28.47 3.03 11.67
N LYS A 119 -28.67 4.23 11.10
CA LYS A 119 -27.94 4.76 9.94
C LYS A 119 -27.45 6.17 10.26
N ARG A 120 -26.28 6.54 9.73
CA ARG A 120 -25.80 7.93 9.81
C ARG A 120 -26.43 8.76 8.70
N LEU A 121 -26.91 9.93 9.05
CA LEU A 121 -27.45 10.95 8.16
C LEU A 121 -26.54 12.18 8.24
N ALA A 122 -25.79 12.44 7.17
CA ALA A 122 -24.85 13.55 7.09
C ALA A 122 -25.48 14.74 6.40
N VAL A 123 -25.80 15.80 7.15
CA VAL A 123 -26.24 17.09 6.63
C VAL A 123 -25.06 18.08 6.64
N PRO A 124 -25.12 19.22 5.92
CA PRO A 124 -23.97 20.10 5.73
C PRO A 124 -23.22 20.51 7.00
N ASP A 125 -23.93 20.77 8.10
CA ASP A 125 -23.34 21.32 9.34
C ASP A 125 -23.39 20.35 10.54
N MET A 126 -24.12 19.25 10.42
CA MET A 126 -24.40 18.32 11.52
C MET A 126 -24.53 16.89 11.02
N GLU A 127 -24.42 15.95 11.94
CA GLU A 127 -24.70 14.56 11.65
C GLU A 127 -25.69 14.00 12.67
N TYR A 128 -26.61 13.20 12.17
CA TYR A 128 -27.62 12.53 12.97
C TYR A 128 -27.47 11.02 12.84
N LEU A 129 -27.70 10.34 13.94
CA LEU A 129 -28.02 8.93 13.97
C LEU A 129 -29.53 8.81 13.80
N ILE A 130 -29.97 8.13 12.74
CA ILE A 130 -31.38 7.78 12.53
C ILE A 130 -31.60 6.30 12.85
N PHE A 131 -32.63 5.98 13.62
CA PHE A 131 -32.98 4.60 13.96
C PHE A 131 -34.49 4.46 14.16
N PRO A 132 -35.09 3.32 13.80
CA PRO A 132 -36.52 3.13 13.95
C PRO A 132 -36.87 3.01 15.44
N ALA A 133 -38.00 3.60 15.81
CA ALA A 133 -38.60 3.36 17.12
C ALA A 133 -39.21 1.95 17.17
N GLU A 134 -39.56 1.50 18.37
CA GLU A 134 -40.28 0.22 18.55
C GLU A 134 -41.71 0.22 18.00
N THR A 135 -42.24 1.42 17.75
CA THR A 135 -43.57 1.65 17.20
C THR A 135 -43.43 1.88 15.70
N ASP A 136 -44.21 1.13 14.91
CA ASP A 136 -44.20 1.25 13.45
C ASP A 136 -44.43 2.70 12.99
N GLY A 137 -43.67 3.10 11.97
CA GLY A 137 -43.77 4.43 11.36
C GLY A 137 -42.97 5.54 12.07
N TYR A 138 -42.41 5.30 13.26
CA TYR A 138 -41.62 6.31 13.97
C TYR A 138 -40.12 6.10 13.80
N TYR A 139 -39.40 7.19 13.54
CA TYR A 139 -37.95 7.26 13.46
C TYR A 139 -37.43 8.25 14.48
N LEU A 140 -36.40 7.83 15.20
CA LEU A 140 -35.74 8.61 16.22
C LEU A 140 -34.43 9.13 15.65
N LEU A 141 -34.14 10.39 15.95
CA LEU A 141 -32.95 11.09 15.56
C LEU A 141 -32.15 11.45 16.81
N ARG A 142 -30.86 11.17 16.77
CA ARG A 142 -29.92 11.63 17.79
C ARG A 142 -28.76 12.35 17.14
N LYS A 143 -28.48 13.55 17.60
CA LYS A 143 -27.39 14.39 17.13
C LYS A 143 -26.06 13.77 17.52
N ILE A 144 -25.14 13.68 16.57
CA ILE A 144 -23.76 13.26 16.82
C ILE A 144 -22.98 14.51 17.22
N PRO A 145 -22.36 14.54 18.42
CA PRO A 145 -21.57 15.69 18.84
C PRO A 145 -20.41 15.98 17.87
N ALA A 146 -20.12 17.26 17.61
CA ALA A 146 -19.14 17.70 16.61
C ALA A 146 -17.75 17.04 16.79
N HIS A 147 -17.29 16.85 18.03
CA HIS A 147 -16.01 16.19 18.31
C HIS A 147 -16.01 14.70 17.91
N ILE A 148 -17.13 13.99 18.07
CA ILE A 148 -17.26 12.60 17.62
C ILE A 148 -17.34 12.53 16.09
N GLN A 149 -18.05 13.47 15.47
CA GLN A 149 -18.10 13.57 14.01
C GLN A 149 -16.69 13.74 13.42
N GLU A 150 -15.89 14.66 13.98
CA GLU A 150 -14.53 14.91 13.52
C GLU A 150 -13.63 13.67 13.66
N TYR A 151 -13.68 12.98 14.81
CA TYR A 151 -12.89 11.78 15.03
C TYR A 151 -13.29 10.64 14.09
N THR A 152 -14.58 10.36 13.96
CA THR A 152 -15.07 9.25 13.14
C THR A 152 -14.88 9.51 11.64
N GLY A 153 -14.99 10.77 11.21
CA GLY A 153 -14.62 11.22 9.87
C GLY A 153 -13.13 11.06 9.58
N SER A 154 -12.27 11.49 10.52
CA SER A 154 -10.81 11.37 10.41
C SER A 154 -10.35 9.91 10.37
N ILE A 155 -10.92 9.05 11.22
CA ILE A 155 -10.66 7.60 11.24
C ILE A 155 -11.06 6.97 9.90
N SER A 156 -12.26 7.25 9.42
CA SER A 156 -12.77 6.70 8.16
C SER A 156 -11.93 7.14 6.95
N THR A 157 -11.50 8.40 6.95
CA THR A 157 -10.63 8.97 5.93
C THR A 157 -9.23 8.34 5.98
N GLY A 158 -8.64 8.24 7.17
CA GLY A 158 -7.36 7.60 7.40
C GLY A 158 -7.35 6.14 6.95
N ALA A 159 -8.38 5.37 7.30
CA ALA A 159 -8.58 3.99 6.86
C ALA A 159 -8.64 3.89 5.33
N ARG A 160 -9.41 4.77 4.68
CA ARG A 160 -9.53 4.81 3.21
C ARG A 160 -8.19 5.13 2.53
N ILE A 161 -7.49 6.15 3.03
CA ILE A 161 -6.17 6.54 2.51
C ILE A 161 -5.19 5.38 2.67
N TYR A 162 -5.13 4.77 3.85
CA TYR A 162 -4.22 3.65 4.11
C TYR A 162 -4.51 2.46 3.18
N ARG A 163 -5.78 2.06 3.02
CA ARG A 163 -6.18 0.99 2.10
C ARG A 163 -5.78 1.30 0.65
N THR A 164 -5.95 2.55 0.22
CA THR A 164 -5.54 3.00 -1.12
C THR A 164 -4.02 2.89 -1.28
N LEU A 165 -3.24 3.38 -0.31
CA LEU A 165 -1.78 3.30 -0.35
C LEU A 165 -1.29 1.83 -0.35
N LYS A 166 -1.94 0.96 0.43
CA LYS A 166 -1.64 -0.48 0.50
C LYS A 166 -1.81 -1.18 -0.85
N ILE A 167 -2.79 -0.78 -1.67
CA ILE A 167 -2.97 -1.33 -3.02
C ILE A 167 -1.73 -1.02 -3.89
N ILE A 168 -1.13 0.16 -3.71
CA ILE A 168 0.04 0.63 -4.47
C ILE A 168 1.35 -0.07 -4.02
N ARG A 169 1.37 -0.77 -2.88
CA ARG A 169 2.55 -1.50 -2.38
C ARG A 169 3.12 -2.51 -3.38
N LYS A 170 2.26 -3.33 -3.99
CA LYS A 170 2.68 -4.36 -4.97
C LYS A 170 3.33 -3.75 -6.21
N PRO A 171 2.71 -2.79 -6.92
CA PRO A 171 3.34 -2.16 -8.08
C PRO A 171 4.61 -1.37 -7.72
N ILE A 172 4.69 -0.73 -6.55
CA ILE A 172 5.95 -0.08 -6.10
C ILE A 172 7.09 -1.09 -6.03
N LYS A 173 6.86 -2.24 -5.38
CA LYS A 173 7.89 -3.28 -5.27
C LYS A 173 8.35 -3.77 -6.64
N LEU A 174 7.41 -3.96 -7.56
CA LEU A 174 7.72 -4.36 -8.94
C LEU A 174 8.55 -3.29 -9.67
N ILE A 175 8.14 -2.02 -9.62
CA ILE A 175 8.84 -0.91 -10.26
C ILE A 175 10.27 -0.78 -9.72
N VAL A 176 10.45 -0.90 -8.41
CA VAL A 176 11.78 -0.78 -7.79
C VAL A 176 12.69 -1.95 -8.22
N ILE A 177 12.16 -3.18 -8.26
CA ILE A 177 12.93 -4.34 -8.78
C ILE A 177 13.29 -4.14 -10.25
N LEU A 178 12.35 -3.69 -11.08
CA LEU A 178 12.60 -3.40 -12.50
C LEU A 178 13.68 -2.33 -12.67
N PHE A 179 13.60 -1.24 -11.92
CA PHE A 179 14.60 -0.18 -11.92
C PHE A 179 15.98 -0.69 -11.53
N PHE A 180 16.04 -1.54 -10.49
CA PHE A 180 17.27 -2.18 -10.06
C PHE A 180 17.87 -3.09 -11.16
N VAL A 181 17.05 -3.88 -11.84
CA VAL A 181 17.49 -4.73 -12.98
C VAL A 181 18.03 -3.87 -14.12
N VAL A 182 17.33 -2.79 -14.48
CA VAL A 182 17.76 -1.86 -15.55
C VAL A 182 19.11 -1.22 -15.22
N ILE A 183 19.35 -0.82 -13.96
CA ILE A 183 20.62 -0.22 -13.54
C ILE A 183 21.75 -1.26 -13.49
N THR A 184 21.48 -2.47 -13.02
CA THR A 184 22.50 -3.52 -12.88
C THR A 184 22.88 -4.17 -14.21
N MET A 185 21.97 -4.21 -15.18
CA MET A 185 22.20 -4.89 -16.46
C MET A 185 23.42 -4.36 -17.24
N PRO A 186 23.65 -3.04 -17.40
CA PRO A 186 24.87 -2.50 -18.01
C PRO A 186 26.16 -3.00 -17.34
N PHE A 187 26.18 -3.16 -16.02
CA PHE A 187 27.36 -3.67 -15.31
C PHE A 187 27.64 -5.13 -15.61
N VAL A 188 26.58 -5.95 -15.76
CA VAL A 188 26.72 -7.36 -16.17
C VAL A 188 27.25 -7.44 -17.60
N LEU A 189 26.71 -6.63 -18.52
CA LEU A 189 27.19 -6.58 -19.90
C LEU A 189 28.65 -6.09 -19.99
N LEU A 190 29.00 -5.05 -19.23
CA LEU A 190 30.36 -4.53 -19.17
C LEU A 190 31.33 -5.57 -18.61
N SER A 191 30.93 -6.28 -17.55
CA SER A 191 31.69 -7.38 -16.95
C SER A 191 31.95 -8.50 -17.97
N PHE A 192 30.92 -8.90 -18.72
CA PHE A 192 31.04 -9.89 -19.79
C PHE A 192 32.00 -9.41 -20.90
N TYR A 193 31.83 -8.16 -21.35
CA TYR A 193 32.67 -7.55 -22.38
C TYR A 193 34.16 -7.48 -21.95
N LEU A 194 34.43 -7.02 -20.74
CA LEU A 194 35.79 -6.94 -20.18
C LEU A 194 36.42 -8.33 -20.03
N SER A 195 35.65 -9.33 -19.60
CA SER A 195 36.17 -10.70 -19.51
C SER A 195 36.61 -11.25 -20.88
N LEU A 196 35.88 -10.93 -21.95
CA LEU A 196 36.26 -11.33 -23.31
C LEU A 196 37.53 -10.61 -23.78
N ILE A 197 37.66 -9.32 -23.46
CA ILE A 197 38.86 -8.53 -23.77
C ILE A 197 40.08 -9.11 -23.07
N ILE A 198 40.02 -9.31 -21.75
CA ILE A 198 41.15 -9.78 -20.95
C ILE A 198 41.56 -11.19 -21.40
N SER A 199 40.59 -12.07 -21.67
CA SER A 199 40.89 -13.41 -22.19
C SER A 199 41.69 -13.36 -23.48
N ARG A 200 41.29 -12.52 -24.44
CA ARG A 200 41.96 -12.43 -25.75
C ARG A 200 43.30 -11.69 -25.71
N GLN A 201 43.40 -10.64 -24.92
CA GLN A 201 44.57 -9.75 -24.94
C GLN A 201 45.64 -10.14 -23.92
N VAL A 202 45.29 -10.88 -22.87
CA VAL A 202 46.20 -11.22 -21.77
C VAL A 202 46.28 -12.73 -21.56
N THR A 203 45.15 -13.40 -21.34
CA THR A 203 45.18 -14.84 -20.95
C THR A 203 45.73 -15.73 -22.06
N ILE A 204 45.25 -15.58 -23.29
CA ILE A 204 45.71 -16.40 -24.42
C ILE A 204 47.20 -16.17 -24.71
N PRO A 205 47.72 -14.93 -24.85
CA PRO A 205 49.14 -14.76 -25.15
C PRO A 205 50.08 -15.17 -24.02
N ILE A 206 49.67 -15.06 -22.75
CA ILE A 206 50.44 -15.61 -21.62
C ILE A 206 50.51 -17.14 -21.69
N GLN A 207 49.41 -17.82 -22.03
CA GLN A 207 49.39 -19.27 -22.19
C GLN A 207 50.30 -19.73 -23.33
N GLU A 208 50.30 -19.03 -24.46
CA GLU A 208 51.17 -19.37 -25.60
C GLU A 208 52.64 -19.09 -25.29
N LEU A 209 52.95 -18.01 -24.55
CA LEU A 209 54.30 -17.74 -24.06
C LEU A 209 54.80 -18.85 -23.13
N ALA A 210 53.96 -19.33 -22.21
CA ALA A 210 54.29 -20.44 -21.32
C ALA A 210 54.54 -21.76 -22.08
N LYS A 211 53.74 -22.05 -23.12
CA LYS A 211 54.00 -23.21 -23.99
C LYS A 211 55.31 -23.06 -24.75
N ALA A 212 55.56 -21.89 -25.33
CA ALA A 212 56.79 -21.64 -26.09
C ALA A 212 58.04 -21.83 -25.22
N THR A 213 58.02 -21.36 -23.97
CA THR A 213 59.12 -21.58 -23.03
C THR A 213 59.37 -23.05 -22.74
N GLN A 214 58.32 -23.88 -22.75
CA GLN A 214 58.46 -25.32 -22.55
C GLN A 214 59.08 -26.00 -23.78
N HIS A 215 58.65 -25.64 -25.00
CA HIS A 215 59.24 -26.15 -26.25
C HIS A 215 60.74 -25.86 -26.33
N ILE A 216 61.17 -24.65 -26.01
CA ILE A 216 62.60 -24.28 -26.02
C ILE A 216 63.39 -25.08 -24.98
N ALA A 217 62.81 -25.34 -23.80
CA ALA A 217 63.46 -26.15 -22.78
C ALA A 217 63.62 -27.63 -23.21
N GLU A 218 62.80 -28.08 -24.16
CA GLU A 218 62.85 -29.41 -24.77
C GLU A 218 63.71 -29.44 -26.06
N ASP A 219 64.52 -28.39 -26.31
CA ASP A 219 65.41 -28.22 -27.48
C ASP A 219 64.69 -27.98 -28.82
N ASP A 220 63.40 -27.62 -28.78
CA ASP A 220 62.59 -27.22 -29.95
C ASP A 220 62.67 -25.69 -30.17
N LEU A 221 63.75 -25.26 -30.81
CA LEU A 221 64.06 -23.83 -31.07
C LEU A 221 63.26 -23.20 -32.21
N ASP A 222 62.62 -24.01 -33.06
CA ASP A 222 61.83 -23.53 -34.21
C ASP A 222 60.42 -23.02 -33.80
N TYR A 223 60.03 -23.21 -32.53
CA TYR A 223 58.74 -22.76 -32.02
C TYR A 223 58.67 -21.23 -31.89
N SER A 224 57.67 -20.59 -32.52
CA SER A 224 57.44 -19.15 -32.45
C SER A 224 56.00 -18.79 -32.13
N ILE A 225 55.83 -17.78 -31.29
CA ILE A 225 54.51 -17.35 -30.82
C ILE A 225 53.89 -16.41 -31.86
N LYS A 226 52.76 -16.83 -32.45
CA LYS A 226 52.07 -16.08 -33.53
C LYS A 226 50.78 -15.38 -33.10
N VAL A 227 50.44 -15.41 -31.81
CA VAL A 227 49.21 -14.80 -31.30
C VAL A 227 49.32 -13.27 -31.22
N ARG A 228 48.21 -12.58 -31.47
CA ARG A 228 48.13 -11.12 -31.36
C ARG A 228 48.02 -10.70 -29.89
N ALA A 229 49.10 -10.15 -29.34
CA ALA A 229 49.07 -9.39 -28.10
C ALA A 229 49.04 -7.88 -28.39
N LYS A 230 48.71 -7.09 -27.36
CA LYS A 230 48.78 -5.63 -27.39
C LYS A 230 49.79 -5.13 -26.36
N ASP A 231 50.20 -3.89 -26.54
CA ASP A 231 50.98 -3.09 -25.60
C ASP A 231 52.22 -3.85 -25.08
N GLU A 232 52.43 -3.92 -23.77
CA GLU A 232 53.62 -4.51 -23.15
C GLU A 232 53.77 -6.00 -23.44
N LEU A 233 52.64 -6.72 -23.55
CA LEU A 233 52.66 -8.16 -23.83
C LEU A 233 53.08 -8.45 -25.27
N LYS A 234 52.79 -7.55 -26.21
CA LYS A 234 53.31 -7.63 -27.57
C LYS A 234 54.82 -7.44 -27.58
N LEU A 235 55.31 -6.41 -26.89
CA LEU A 235 56.76 -6.16 -26.79
C LEU A 235 57.50 -7.36 -26.18
N LEU A 236 56.91 -8.00 -25.16
CA LEU A 236 57.47 -9.20 -24.54
C LEU A 236 57.54 -10.37 -25.53
N ILE A 237 56.46 -10.65 -26.27
CA ILE A 237 56.43 -11.73 -27.27
C ILE A 237 57.41 -11.46 -28.41
N ASP A 238 57.49 -10.23 -28.90
CA ASP A 238 58.41 -9.86 -29.98
C ASP A 238 59.88 -10.02 -29.53
N SER A 239 60.18 -9.65 -28.27
CA SER A 239 61.52 -9.80 -27.68
C SER A 239 61.89 -11.27 -27.49
N PHE A 240 60.93 -12.07 -27.01
CA PHE A 240 61.10 -13.51 -26.85
C PHE A 240 61.37 -14.22 -28.17
N ASN A 241 60.54 -13.98 -29.19
CA ASN A 241 60.72 -14.55 -30.53
C ASN A 241 62.03 -14.11 -31.22
N ARG A 242 62.58 -12.95 -30.84
CA ARG A 242 63.90 -12.50 -31.32
C ARG A 242 65.02 -13.30 -30.64
N MET A 243 64.99 -13.39 -29.31
CA MET A 243 65.99 -14.14 -28.54
C MET A 243 66.11 -15.59 -29.02
N THR A 244 64.99 -16.27 -29.30
CA THR A 244 65.00 -17.65 -29.77
C THR A 244 65.52 -17.84 -31.18
N ARG A 245 65.40 -16.81 -32.03
CA ARG A 245 65.92 -16.84 -33.40
C ARG A 245 67.43 -16.61 -33.46
N ASP A 246 67.97 -15.98 -32.42
CA ASP A 246 69.40 -15.66 -32.30
C ASP A 246 70.21 -16.80 -31.63
N LEU A 247 69.54 -17.87 -31.18
CA LEU A 247 70.14 -19.11 -30.66
C LEU A 247 70.42 -20.10 -31.81
#